data_AF-A0A0F9AII6-F1
#
_entry.id   AF-A0A0F9AII6-F1
#
_cell.length_a   1.000
_cell.length_b   1.000
_cell.length_c   1.000
_cell.angle_alpha   90.00
_cell.angle_beta   90.00
_cell.angle_gamma   90.00
#
_symmetry.space_group_name_H-M   'P 1'
#
loop_
_entity.id
_entity.type
_entity.pdbx_description
1 polymer ?
#
loop_
_entity_poly.entity_id
_entity_poly.type
_entity_poly.pdbx_seq_one_letter_code
_entity_poly.pdbx_strand_id
1 'polypeptide(L)'
;MMPSLPNEPLSTEELEAYRPRKAAGFSPSRIVLAKGSNTTATKQRLAENICGAYPEAEVIEDFGTPHNRVDLGRSDPLSLNEE
;
A
#
# COMPACT_ATOMS: atom_id res chain seq x y z
N MET A 1 1.09 13.44 -29.17
CA MET A 1 1.33 12.76 -27.88
C MET A 1 0.00 12.80 -27.15
N MET A 2 -0.72 11.68 -27.12
CA MET A 2 -2.04 11.65 -26.47
C MET A 2 -1.83 11.57 -24.95
N PRO A 3 -2.54 12.38 -24.14
CA PRO A 3 -2.46 12.27 -22.70
C PRO A 3 -3.04 10.92 -22.26
N SER A 4 -2.29 10.20 -21.43
CA SER A 4 -2.70 8.92 -20.85
C SER A 4 -4.04 9.07 -20.12
N LEU A 5 -4.97 8.15 -20.35
CA LEU A 5 -6.26 8.13 -19.67
C LEU A 5 -6.06 7.91 -18.16
N PRO A 6 -6.86 8.53 -17.29
CA PRO A 6 -6.60 8.63 -15.84
C PRO A 6 -6.64 7.30 -15.05
N ASN A 7 -6.92 6.16 -15.70
CA ASN A 7 -7.14 4.86 -15.05
C ASN A 7 -6.41 3.68 -15.71
N GLU A 8 -5.36 3.94 -16.51
CA GLU A 8 -4.54 2.85 -17.04
C GLU A 8 -3.64 2.30 -15.92
N PRO A 9 -3.57 0.97 -15.72
CA PRO A 9 -2.68 0.40 -14.72
C PRO A 9 -1.23 0.75 -15.09
N LEU A 10 -0.46 1.21 -14.10
CA LEU A 10 0.96 1.47 -14.28
C LEU A 10 1.65 0.24 -14.88
N SER A 11 2.47 0.47 -15.90
CA SER A 11 3.31 -0.56 -16.48
C SER A 11 4.33 -1.08 -15.46
N THR A 12 4.88 -2.27 -15.71
CA THR A 12 5.95 -2.86 -14.89
C THR A 12 7.13 -1.89 -14.73
N GLU A 13 7.52 -1.21 -15.80
CA GLU A 13 8.64 -0.26 -15.81
C GLU A 13 8.35 0.96 -14.92
N GLU A 14 7.12 1.49 -14.96
CA GLU A 14 6.70 2.59 -14.08
C GLU A 14 6.67 2.17 -12.61
N LEU A 15 6.23 0.94 -12.31
CA LEU A 15 6.25 0.39 -10.95
C LEU A 15 7.68 0.22 -10.43
N GLU A 16 8.62 -0.21 -11.29
CA GLU A 16 10.03 -0.34 -10.91
C GLU A 16 10.74 1.01 -10.77
N ALA A 17 10.33 2.03 -11.53
CA ALA A 17 10.81 3.40 -11.40
C ALA A 17 10.19 4.16 -10.22
N TYR A 18 9.05 3.68 -9.70
CA TYR A 18 8.36 4.33 -8.60
C TYR A 18 9.23 4.42 -7.34
N ARG A 19 9.33 5.62 -6.78
CA ARG A 19 10.05 5.92 -5.54
C ARG A 19 9.07 6.55 -4.55
N PRO A 20 8.44 5.73 -3.68
CA PRO A 20 7.52 6.23 -2.68
C PRO A 20 8.21 7.25 -1.78
N ARG A 21 7.47 8.30 -1.42
CA ARG A 21 7.89 9.30 -0.45
C ARG A 21 6.84 9.38 0.64
N LYS A 22 7.28 9.63 1.88
CA LYS A 22 6.39 9.85 3.01
C LYS A 22 5.44 11.02 2.68
N ALA A 23 4.14 10.78 2.76
CA ALA A 23 3.15 11.83 2.58
C ALA A 23 3.10 12.74 3.83
N ALA A 24 3.00 14.05 3.63
CA ALA A 24 2.91 15.01 4.73
C ALA A 24 1.63 14.76 5.55
N GLY A 25 1.74 14.76 6.87
CA GLY A 25 0.62 14.48 7.77
C GLY A 25 0.18 13.00 7.84
N PHE A 26 0.81 12.12 7.06
CA PHE A 26 0.49 10.69 7.05
C PHE A 26 1.63 9.88 7.69
N SER A 27 1.34 9.26 8.83
CA SER A 27 2.25 8.37 9.54
C SER A 27 1.48 7.13 9.99
N PRO A 28 1.38 6.09 9.13
CA PRO A 28 0.68 4.88 9.50
C PRO A 28 1.43 4.18 10.64
N SER A 29 0.69 3.68 11.63
CA SER A 29 1.27 2.82 12.67
C SER A 29 1.48 1.38 12.21
N ARG A 30 0.75 0.96 11.16
CA ARG A 30 0.74 -0.40 10.64
C ARG A 30 0.51 -0.43 9.13
N ILE A 31 1.19 -1.34 8.44
CA ILE A 31 1.02 -1.67 7.03
C ILE A 31 0.77 -3.18 6.94
N VAL A 32 -0.34 -3.59 6.30
CA VAL A 32 -0.65 -5.01 6.10
C VAL A 32 -0.43 -5.40 4.63
N LEU A 33 0.46 -6.35 4.40
CA LEU A 33 0.68 -6.95 3.09
C LEU A 33 -0.31 -8.09 2.87
N ALA A 34 -1.45 -7.75 2.29
CA ALA A 34 -2.54 -8.67 2.00
C ALA A 34 -2.24 -9.61 0.80
N LYS A 35 -3.15 -10.57 0.57
CA LYS A 35 -3.14 -11.45 -0.61
C LYS A 35 -2.99 -10.64 -1.90
N GLY A 36 -1.99 -11.01 -2.70
CA GLY A 36 -1.69 -10.33 -3.97
C GLY A 36 -0.43 -9.47 -3.93
N SER A 37 0.04 -9.06 -2.75
CA SER A 37 1.18 -8.14 -2.60
C SER A 37 2.54 -8.79 -2.91
N ASN A 38 2.64 -10.11 -2.89
CA ASN A 38 3.87 -10.87 -3.17
C ASN A 38 3.76 -11.80 -4.40
N THR A 39 2.71 -11.67 -5.22
CA THR A 39 2.45 -12.66 -6.30
C THR A 39 3.45 -12.59 -7.46
N THR A 40 4.18 -11.48 -7.58
CA THR A 40 5.25 -11.30 -8.58
C THR A 40 6.41 -10.54 -7.93
N ALA A 41 7.63 -10.71 -8.47
CA ALA A 41 8.80 -9.99 -7.98
C ALA A 41 8.62 -8.46 -8.05
N THR A 42 7.97 -7.95 -9.10
CA THR A 42 7.65 -6.51 -9.22
C THR A 42 6.73 -6.03 -8.11
N LYS A 43 5.67 -6.78 -7.77
CA LYS A 43 4.75 -6.41 -6.69
C LYS A 43 5.40 -6.48 -5.33
N GLN A 44 6.23 -7.50 -5.11
CA GLN A 44 7.02 -7.63 -3.89
C GLN A 44 7.95 -6.42 -3.71
N ARG A 45 8.74 -6.07 -4.74
CA ARG A 45 9.62 -4.89 -4.70
C ARG A 45 8.86 -3.60 -4.48
N LEU A 46 7.69 -3.45 -5.11
CA LEU A 46 6.82 -2.29 -4.90
C LEU A 46 6.36 -2.20 -3.45
N ALA A 47 5.92 -3.30 -2.86
CA ALA A 47 5.51 -3.36 -1.46
C ALA A 47 6.68 -3.01 -0.51
N GLU A 48 7.86 -3.58 -0.76
CA GLU A 48 9.10 -3.29 -0.01
C GLU A 48 9.46 -1.80 -0.09
N ASN A 49 9.42 -1.20 -1.29
CA ASN A 49 9.67 0.22 -1.49
C ASN A 49 8.68 1.10 -0.71
N ILE A 50 7.38 0.75 -0.73
CA ILE A 50 6.34 1.50 -0.01
C ILE A 50 6.58 1.39 1.50
N CYS A 51 6.85 0.20 2.01
CA CYS A 51 7.15 0.01 3.44
C CYS A 51 8.41 0.79 3.85
N GLY A 52 9.44 0.83 3.01
CA GLY A 52 10.67 1.59 3.26
C GLY A 52 10.46 3.11 3.40
N ALA A 53 9.39 3.68 2.83
CA ALA A 53 9.05 5.08 3.03
C ALA A 53 8.43 5.37 4.43
N TYR A 54 8.05 4.33 5.16
CA TYR A 54 7.44 4.39 6.49
C TYR A 54 8.14 3.44 7.47
N PRO A 55 9.43 3.69 7.81
CA PRO A 55 10.21 2.77 8.64
C PRO A 55 9.67 2.59 10.07
N GLU A 56 8.85 3.53 10.54
CA GLU A 56 8.21 3.51 11.87
C GLU A 56 6.96 2.60 11.92
N ALA A 57 6.44 2.17 10.77
CA ALA A 57 5.22 1.38 10.71
C ALA A 57 5.50 -0.10 10.96
N GLU A 58 4.65 -0.76 11.74
CA GLU A 58 4.64 -2.22 11.86
C GLU A 58 4.21 -2.84 10.53
N VAL A 59 5.06 -3.68 9.91
CA VAL A 59 4.71 -4.41 8.68
C VAL A 59 4.22 -5.81 9.06
N ILE A 60 2.98 -6.14 8.68
CA ILE A 60 2.37 -7.44 8.89
C ILE A 60 2.19 -8.14 7.55
N GLU A 61 2.76 -9.33 7.42
CA GLU A 61 2.57 -10.20 6.25
C GLU A 61 1.34 -11.08 6.45
N ASP A 62 0.26 -10.81 5.72
CA ASP A 62 -0.95 -11.64 5.71
C ASP A 62 -1.39 -11.93 4.26
N PHE A 63 -0.54 -12.69 3.56
CA PHE A 63 -0.77 -13.04 2.16
C PHE A 63 -1.93 -14.03 1.96
N GLY A 64 -2.50 -14.58 3.04
CA GLY A 64 -3.68 -15.45 3.00
C GLY A 64 -4.98 -14.66 2.86
N THR A 65 -5.01 -13.45 3.40
CA THR A 65 -6.23 -12.64 3.51
C THR A 65 -6.36 -11.65 2.36
N PRO A 66 -7.46 -11.67 1.58
CA PRO A 66 -7.77 -10.61 0.62
C PRO A 66 -7.82 -9.23 1.29
N HIS A 67 -7.37 -8.17 0.62
CA HIS A 67 -7.29 -6.82 1.20
C HIS A 67 -8.61 -6.31 1.80
N ASN A 68 -9.76 -6.70 1.22
CA ASN A 68 -11.09 -6.34 1.70
C ASN A 68 -11.58 -7.15 2.92
N ARG A 69 -10.77 -8.09 3.40
CA ARG A 69 -11.04 -8.93 4.58
C ARG A 69 -9.97 -8.79 5.66
N VAL A 70 -8.99 -7.90 5.45
CA VAL A 70 -7.99 -7.61 6.48
C VAL A 70 -8.70 -7.04 7.70
N ASP A 71 -8.51 -7.69 8.85
CA ASP A 71 -9.01 -7.17 10.10
C ASP A 71 -8.15 -5.98 10.54
N LEU A 72 -8.77 -4.80 10.58
CA LEU A 72 -8.12 -3.57 11.01
C LEU A 72 -8.19 -3.37 12.53
N GLY A 73 -8.76 -4.33 13.27
CA GLY A 73 -8.89 -4.29 14.73
C GLY A 73 -9.80 -3.18 15.23
N ARG A 74 -10.61 -2.57 14.34
CA ARG A 74 -11.56 -1.50 14.67
C ARG A 74 -12.90 -1.78 13.99
N SER A 75 -13.95 -1.85 14.80
CA SER A 75 -15.32 -2.12 14.35
C SER A 75 -16.07 -0.88 13.86
N ASP A 76 -15.44 0.31 13.87
CA ASP A 76 -16.06 1.53 13.35
C ASP A 76 -15.05 2.42 12.59
N PRO A 77 -15.16 2.55 11.26
CA PRO A 77 -14.35 3.48 10.48
C PRO A 77 -14.75 4.95 10.66
N LEU A 78 -15.90 5.25 11.28
CA LEU A 78 -16.41 6.62 11.52
C LEU A 78 -15.96 7.21 12.86
N SER A 79 -15.51 6.39 13.81
CA SER A 79 -15.01 6.86 15.13
C SER A 79 -13.65 7.59 15.08
N LEU A 80 -13.18 7.97 13.88
CA LEU A 80 -11.92 8.66 13.61
C LEU A 80 -12.12 10.13 13.18
N ASN A 81 -13.38 10.59 13.08
CA ASN A 81 -13.73 11.97 12.69
C ASN A 81 -14.56 12.69 13.77
N GLU A 82 -14.29 12.43 15.05
CA GLU A 82 -14.85 13.24 16.13
C GLU A 82 -13.87 14.37 16.46
N GLU A 83 -14.24 15.57 15.98
CA GLU A 83 -13.83 16.97 16.28
C GLU A 83 -12.43 17.29 16.82
#